data_AF-A0A931SHU6-F1
#
_entry.id   AF-A0A931SHU6-F1
#
_cell.length_a   1.000
_cell.length_b   1.000
_cell.length_c   1.000
_cell.angle_alpha   90.00
_cell.angle_beta   90.00
_cell.angle_gamma   90.00
#
_symmetry.space_group_name_H-M   'P 1'
#
loop_
_entity.id
_entity.type
_entity.pdbx_description
1 polymer ?
#
loop_
_entity_poly.entity_id
_entity_poly.type
_entity_poly.pdbx_seq_one_letter_code
_entity_poly.pdbx_strand_id
1 'polypeptide(L)'
;MRYSRVFLCLMVLHGCAGVPPAEVVIRNGTIYTANPQQPKAEAATVNGGKFVFVGSNADAASYIGPNTRVIDLEGATAFAGFTDSHYHLSGVGARERNLNLESTKNTNLGDFLAKVKAAVAGRKPGEWVTGRGWIESQWPRPVFPTRADLDKVSPDNPVFLVRADGHGAVANSAALKIAGITRATKNPAGGEIMRDAKTGEPNGMILDSAQSLVRTKIPAATEQDLVKNLEVGIAKTLEQGWTTVHVPGGSFAEIERLKTMYERGGAKLRVYYAVSGPGPEARKLLDQGAQIGLYDNRLSVRSIKVALDGALGSKGAALLENYSDYNSNGFFTADPGEVYAMTEEALRKGIQVMTHAIGDRANREILNIYEKALAAVPEIQRTLPRARFRIEHAQIVHPDDLRRPSRL
;
A
#
# COMPACT_ATOMS: atom_id res chain seq x y z
N MET A 1 58.60 -51.44 -43.21
CA MET A 1 57.42 -51.34 -42.30
C MET A 1 56.86 -49.93 -42.40
N ARG A 2 55.73 -49.75 -43.09
CA ARG A 2 55.01 -48.47 -43.18
C ARG A 2 53.67 -48.66 -42.49
N TYR A 3 53.45 -47.99 -41.36
CA TYR A 3 52.19 -48.01 -40.64
C TYR A 3 51.23 -46.96 -41.22
N SER A 4 50.14 -47.42 -41.86
CA SER A 4 49.00 -46.57 -42.23
C SER A 4 48.22 -46.21 -40.96
N ARG A 5 48.13 -44.90 -40.65
CA ARG A 5 47.21 -44.38 -39.64
C ARG A 5 45.86 -44.11 -40.30
N VAL A 6 44.87 -44.93 -39.98
CA VAL A 6 43.46 -44.68 -40.30
C VAL A 6 42.95 -43.60 -39.36
N PHE A 7 42.57 -42.43 -39.90
CA PHE A 7 41.86 -41.39 -39.15
C PHE A 7 40.36 -41.74 -39.13
N LEU A 8 39.87 -42.16 -37.97
CA LEU A 8 38.45 -42.38 -37.74
C LEU A 8 37.78 -41.03 -37.45
N CYS A 9 37.01 -40.53 -38.42
CA CYS A 9 36.22 -39.31 -38.25
C CYS A 9 34.94 -39.67 -37.49
N LEU A 10 34.89 -39.38 -36.18
CA LEU A 10 33.65 -39.47 -35.40
C LEU A 10 32.71 -38.33 -35.81
N MET A 11 31.66 -38.64 -36.57
CA MET A 11 30.51 -37.76 -36.72
C MET A 11 29.70 -37.79 -35.41
N VAL A 12 29.76 -36.70 -34.65
CA VAL A 12 28.86 -36.48 -33.52
C VAL A 12 27.51 -36.03 -34.08
N LEU A 13 26.58 -36.97 -34.21
CA LEU A 13 25.17 -36.68 -34.47
C LEU A 13 24.61 -35.85 -33.30
N HIS A 14 24.50 -34.53 -33.47
CA HIS A 14 23.68 -33.70 -32.60
C HIS A 14 22.23 -34.06 -32.91
N GLY A 15 21.65 -34.98 -32.16
CA GLY A 15 20.21 -35.22 -32.19
C GLY A 15 19.51 -33.89 -31.92
N CYS A 16 18.55 -33.52 -32.78
CA CYS A 16 17.59 -32.46 -32.49
C CYS A 16 16.79 -32.87 -31.26
N ALA A 17 17.31 -32.54 -30.06
CA ALA A 17 16.50 -32.56 -28.87
C ALA A 17 15.41 -31.50 -29.08
N GLY A 18 14.19 -31.94 -29.33
CA GLY A 18 13.04 -31.06 -29.47
C GLY A 18 12.90 -30.14 -28.26
N VAL A 19 12.35 -28.96 -28.48
CA VAL A 19 12.06 -28.02 -27.38
C VAL A 19 11.14 -28.73 -26.37
N PRO A 20 11.48 -28.76 -25.07
CA PRO A 20 10.63 -29.42 -24.09
C PRO A 20 9.27 -28.72 -24.01
N PRO A 21 8.16 -29.48 -23.92
CA PRO A 21 6.83 -28.91 -23.76
C PRO A 21 6.74 -27.94 -22.58
N ALA A 22 5.96 -26.87 -22.74
CA ALA A 22 5.71 -25.89 -21.69
C ALA A 22 4.47 -26.24 -20.86
N GLU A 23 4.40 -25.73 -19.62
CA GLU A 23 3.23 -25.81 -18.75
C GLU A 23 2.07 -24.97 -19.31
N VAL A 24 2.37 -23.76 -19.78
CA VAL A 24 1.38 -22.84 -20.38
C VAL A 24 1.91 -22.25 -21.68
N VAL A 25 1.06 -22.21 -22.70
CA VAL A 25 1.29 -21.46 -23.94
C VAL A 25 0.14 -20.47 -24.11
N ILE A 26 0.46 -19.17 -24.11
CA ILE A 26 -0.47 -18.07 -24.41
C ILE A 26 -0.24 -17.70 -25.87
N ARG A 27 -1.28 -17.63 -26.70
CA ARG A 27 -1.13 -17.40 -28.14
C ARG A 27 -2.28 -16.62 -28.76
N ASN A 28 -2.14 -16.29 -30.04
CA ASN A 28 -3.18 -15.70 -30.88
C ASN A 28 -3.70 -14.36 -30.34
N GLY A 29 -2.80 -13.47 -29.95
CA GLY A 29 -3.16 -12.12 -29.50
C GLY A 29 -1.99 -11.15 -29.60
N THR A 30 -2.11 -9.98 -29.00
CA THR A 30 -1.00 -9.03 -28.85
C THR A 30 -0.47 -9.09 -27.42
N ILE A 31 0.78 -9.52 -27.23
CA ILE A 31 1.45 -9.52 -25.93
C ILE A 31 2.36 -8.30 -25.86
N TYR A 32 2.04 -7.33 -25.01
CA TYR A 32 2.90 -6.20 -24.72
C TYR A 32 4.01 -6.61 -23.75
N THR A 33 5.26 -6.50 -24.19
CA THR A 33 6.43 -7.02 -23.45
C THR A 33 7.14 -5.98 -22.59
N ALA A 34 6.85 -4.68 -22.81
CA ALA A 34 7.62 -3.54 -22.30
C ALA A 34 9.13 -3.56 -22.67
N ASN A 35 9.53 -4.40 -23.63
CA ASN A 35 10.89 -4.45 -24.16
C ASN A 35 11.01 -3.49 -25.37
N PRO A 36 11.83 -2.43 -25.32
CA PRO A 36 11.98 -1.50 -26.45
C PRO A 36 12.44 -2.17 -27.76
N GLN A 37 13.19 -3.28 -27.67
CA GLN A 37 13.66 -4.01 -28.85
C GLN A 37 12.63 -5.01 -29.42
N GLN A 38 11.62 -5.38 -28.63
CA GLN A 38 10.56 -6.31 -29.04
C GLN A 38 9.25 -5.92 -28.34
N PRO A 39 8.66 -4.76 -28.63
CA PRO A 39 7.57 -4.19 -27.83
C PRO A 39 6.27 -5.01 -27.84
N LYS A 40 6.11 -5.88 -28.85
CA LYS A 40 4.98 -6.77 -29.01
C LYS A 40 5.44 -8.18 -29.40
N ALA A 41 4.66 -9.17 -29.02
CA ALA A 41 4.76 -10.56 -29.47
C ALA A 41 3.35 -11.13 -29.71
N GLU A 42 3.28 -12.27 -30.37
CA GLU A 42 2.01 -12.96 -30.65
C GLU A 42 1.70 -14.06 -29.64
N ALA A 43 2.75 -14.65 -29.07
CA ALA A 43 2.68 -15.77 -28.15
C ALA A 43 3.79 -15.72 -27.08
N ALA A 44 3.52 -16.33 -25.93
CA ALA A 44 4.46 -16.50 -24.84
C ALA A 44 4.27 -17.86 -24.18
N THR A 45 5.35 -18.48 -23.73
CA THR A 45 5.31 -19.79 -23.06
C THR A 45 5.91 -19.70 -21.67
N VAL A 46 5.33 -20.43 -20.72
CA VAL A 46 5.66 -20.36 -19.30
C VAL A 46 5.95 -21.74 -18.76
N ASN A 47 7.04 -21.85 -17.99
CA ASN A 47 7.42 -23.02 -17.19
C ASN A 47 7.87 -22.56 -15.80
N GLY A 48 7.39 -23.21 -14.73
CA GLY A 48 7.78 -22.88 -13.36
C GLY A 48 7.54 -21.42 -13.01
N GLY A 49 6.48 -20.81 -13.56
CA GLY A 49 6.14 -19.40 -13.36
C GLY A 49 7.07 -18.39 -14.05
N LYS A 50 7.91 -18.82 -14.99
CA LYS A 50 8.80 -17.95 -15.78
C LYS A 50 8.52 -18.06 -17.26
N PHE A 51 8.60 -16.95 -17.98
CA PHE A 51 8.57 -16.96 -19.44
C PHE A 51 9.83 -17.65 -19.98
N VAL A 52 9.66 -18.68 -20.82
CA VAL A 52 10.76 -19.39 -21.49
C VAL A 52 10.80 -19.13 -22.99
N PHE A 53 9.74 -18.54 -23.55
CA PHE A 53 9.69 -18.03 -24.92
C PHE A 53 8.69 -16.87 -25.01
N VAL A 54 9.01 -15.87 -25.85
CA VAL A 54 8.13 -14.75 -26.21
C VAL A 54 8.39 -14.39 -27.68
N GLY A 55 7.42 -14.57 -28.57
CA GLY A 55 7.64 -14.42 -30.01
C GLY A 55 6.41 -14.73 -30.86
N SER A 56 6.62 -15.40 -32.00
CA SER A 56 5.56 -15.71 -32.96
C SER A 56 4.66 -16.86 -32.50
N ASN A 57 3.44 -16.94 -33.03
CA ASN A 57 2.57 -18.10 -32.83
C ASN A 57 3.19 -19.40 -33.36
N ALA A 58 3.91 -19.31 -34.49
CA ALA A 58 4.49 -20.46 -35.15
C ALA A 58 5.57 -21.12 -34.29
N ASP A 59 6.47 -20.32 -33.71
CA ASP A 59 7.54 -20.82 -32.85
C ASP A 59 6.98 -21.32 -31.50
N ALA A 60 5.96 -20.66 -30.96
CA ALA A 60 5.33 -21.11 -29.72
C ALA A 60 4.64 -22.49 -29.86
N ALA A 61 4.28 -22.90 -31.08
CA ALA A 61 3.63 -24.18 -31.32
C ALA A 61 4.53 -25.37 -30.96
N SER A 62 5.87 -25.23 -31.06
CA SER A 62 6.81 -26.31 -30.69
C SER A 62 6.84 -26.60 -29.19
N TYR A 63 6.28 -25.71 -28.36
CA TYR A 63 6.20 -25.87 -26.91
C TYR A 63 4.90 -26.58 -26.46
N ILE A 64 3.98 -26.91 -27.39
CA ILE A 64 2.70 -27.54 -27.05
C ILE A 64 2.90 -29.06 -26.99
N GLY A 65 2.70 -29.65 -25.81
CA GLY A 65 2.63 -31.09 -25.59
C GLY A 65 1.31 -31.52 -24.97
N PRO A 66 1.14 -32.83 -24.67
CA PRO A 66 -0.12 -33.39 -24.18
C PRO A 66 -0.67 -32.76 -22.89
N ASN A 67 0.21 -32.22 -22.05
CA ASN A 67 -0.15 -31.61 -20.75
C ASN A 67 -0.06 -30.08 -20.76
N THR A 68 0.23 -29.46 -21.91
CA THR A 68 0.36 -28.01 -22.02
C THR A 68 -1.00 -27.35 -21.95
N ARG A 69 -1.17 -26.41 -21.02
CA ARG A 69 -2.36 -25.55 -21.01
C ARG A 69 -2.22 -24.47 -22.06
N VAL A 70 -3.03 -24.53 -23.11
CA VAL A 70 -3.09 -23.50 -24.14
C VAL A 70 -4.13 -22.44 -23.75
N ILE A 71 -3.73 -21.17 -23.74
CA ILE A 71 -4.59 -20.00 -23.56
C ILE A 71 -4.63 -19.28 -24.91
N ASP A 72 -5.78 -19.38 -25.58
CA ASP A 72 -6.03 -18.62 -26.81
C ASP A 72 -6.55 -17.23 -26.44
N LEU A 73 -5.90 -16.19 -26.94
CA LEU A 73 -6.31 -14.81 -26.69
C LEU A 73 -7.38 -14.32 -27.67
N GLU A 74 -7.67 -15.04 -28.75
CA GLU A 74 -8.71 -14.67 -29.73
C GLU A 74 -8.56 -13.22 -30.27
N GLY A 75 -7.31 -12.78 -30.46
CA GLY A 75 -6.96 -11.43 -30.89
C GLY A 75 -6.89 -10.40 -29.76
N ALA A 76 -7.21 -10.76 -28.51
CA ALA A 76 -7.09 -9.88 -27.35
C ALA A 76 -5.64 -9.48 -27.06
N THR A 77 -5.49 -8.44 -26.23
CA THR A 77 -4.18 -7.95 -25.79
C THR A 77 -3.87 -8.41 -24.37
N ALA A 78 -2.68 -8.96 -24.18
CA ALA A 78 -2.12 -9.29 -22.86
C ALA A 78 -1.05 -8.26 -22.45
N PHE A 79 -1.09 -7.88 -21.18
CA PHE A 79 -0.11 -6.99 -20.55
C PHE A 79 0.57 -7.71 -19.40
N ALA A 80 1.75 -7.22 -19.01
CA ALA A 80 2.31 -7.56 -17.70
C ALA A 80 1.30 -7.20 -16.60
N GLY A 81 1.10 -8.09 -15.63
CA GLY A 81 0.22 -7.82 -14.50
C GLY A 81 0.67 -6.56 -13.76
N PHE A 82 -0.28 -5.73 -13.33
CA PHE A 82 0.04 -4.44 -12.75
C PHE A 82 0.66 -4.58 -11.35
N THR A 83 1.50 -3.61 -11.00
CA THR A 83 2.08 -3.47 -9.67
C THR A 83 1.63 -2.17 -9.05
N ASP A 84 0.94 -2.25 -7.91
CA ASP A 84 0.66 -1.06 -7.09
C ASP A 84 1.80 -0.87 -6.08
N SER A 85 2.50 0.25 -6.16
CA SER A 85 3.67 0.54 -5.32
C SER A 85 3.32 1.06 -3.91
N HIS A 86 2.04 1.25 -3.60
CA HIS A 86 1.54 1.69 -2.29
C HIS A 86 0.07 1.29 -2.07
N TYR A 87 -0.17 0.17 -1.39
CA TYR A 87 -1.49 -0.44 -1.30
C TYR A 87 -1.85 -0.96 0.09
N HIS A 88 -2.97 -0.51 0.66
CA HIS A 88 -3.44 -0.96 1.97
C HIS A 88 -4.34 -2.20 1.87
N LEU A 89 -3.74 -3.36 1.65
CA LEU A 89 -4.43 -4.63 1.32
C LEU A 89 -5.57 -5.00 2.29
N SER A 90 -5.26 -5.11 3.58
CA SER A 90 -6.25 -5.42 4.62
C SER A 90 -7.34 -4.34 4.73
N GLY A 91 -6.95 -3.08 4.52
CA GLY A 91 -7.86 -1.94 4.48
C GLY A 91 -8.89 -2.01 3.34
N VAL A 92 -8.51 -2.54 2.17
CA VAL A 92 -9.45 -2.78 1.06
C VAL A 92 -10.50 -3.81 1.45
N GLY A 93 -10.08 -4.97 1.96
CA GLY A 93 -11.06 -5.98 2.40
C GLY A 93 -11.95 -5.51 3.54
N ALA A 94 -11.40 -4.75 4.50
CA ALA A 94 -12.19 -4.13 5.55
C ALA A 94 -13.21 -3.12 4.98
N ARG A 95 -12.86 -2.34 3.96
CA ARG A 95 -13.79 -1.41 3.29
C ARG A 95 -14.93 -2.17 2.62
N GLU A 96 -14.64 -3.24 1.89
CA GLU A 96 -15.65 -4.05 1.20
C GLU A 96 -16.59 -4.78 2.18
N ARG A 97 -16.13 -5.07 3.40
CA ARG A 97 -16.91 -5.76 4.43
C ARG A 97 -17.67 -4.83 5.38
N ASN A 98 -17.19 -3.60 5.56
CA ASN A 98 -17.81 -2.60 6.43
C ASN A 98 -18.60 -1.58 5.60
N LEU A 99 -18.96 -0.43 6.20
CA LEU A 99 -19.63 0.63 5.48
C LEU A 99 -18.68 1.28 4.46
N ASN A 100 -18.87 0.93 3.18
CA ASN A 100 -18.14 1.51 2.06
C ASN A 100 -18.74 2.89 1.69
N LEU A 101 -17.94 3.93 1.93
CA LEU A 101 -18.30 5.33 1.69
C LEU A 101 -17.52 5.94 0.53
N GLU A 102 -16.96 5.11 -0.35
CA GLU A 102 -16.31 5.54 -1.58
C GLU A 102 -17.15 6.61 -2.27
N SER A 103 -16.58 7.81 -2.35
CA SER A 103 -17.20 8.98 -2.96
C SER A 103 -16.86 9.03 -4.43
N THR A 104 -17.80 9.56 -5.20
CA THR A 104 -17.58 10.00 -6.57
C THR A 104 -17.71 11.52 -6.64
N LYS A 105 -17.39 12.13 -7.78
CA LYS A 105 -17.59 13.57 -8.00
C LYS A 105 -19.04 14.04 -7.83
N ASN A 106 -20.01 13.12 -7.87
CA ASN A 106 -21.42 13.41 -7.71
C ASN A 106 -21.92 13.19 -6.26
N THR A 107 -21.09 12.61 -5.40
CA THR A 107 -21.45 12.38 -3.99
C THR A 107 -21.51 13.71 -3.25
N ASN A 108 -22.54 13.87 -2.41
CA ASN A 108 -22.67 15.02 -1.52
C ASN A 108 -22.95 14.58 -0.07
N LEU A 109 -23.04 15.55 0.86
CA LEU A 109 -23.31 15.29 2.28
C LEU A 109 -24.63 14.51 2.50
N GLY A 110 -25.67 14.78 1.71
CA GLY A 110 -26.94 14.06 1.78
C GLY A 110 -26.78 12.58 1.44
N ASP A 111 -26.07 12.26 0.35
CA ASP A 111 -25.80 10.87 -0.05
C ASP A 111 -24.96 10.14 1.00
N PHE A 112 -23.96 10.83 1.55
CA PHE A 112 -23.13 10.32 2.66
C PHE A 112 -24.01 9.98 3.87
N LEU A 113 -24.86 10.90 4.31
CA LEU A 113 -25.76 10.69 5.46
C LEU A 113 -26.80 9.61 5.18
N ALA A 114 -27.28 9.47 3.94
CA ALA A 114 -28.20 8.41 3.55
C ALA A 114 -27.56 7.02 3.69
N LYS A 115 -26.30 6.85 3.25
CA LYS A 115 -25.54 5.61 3.45
C LYS A 115 -25.33 5.30 4.94
N VAL A 116 -25.02 6.32 5.75
CA VAL A 116 -24.88 6.15 7.22
C VAL A 116 -26.21 5.74 7.84
N LYS A 117 -27.32 6.41 7.49
CA LYS A 117 -28.66 6.07 7.98
C LYS A 117 -29.04 4.63 7.63
N ALA A 118 -28.79 4.21 6.39
CA ALA A 118 -29.05 2.84 5.95
C ALA A 118 -28.20 1.82 6.72
N ALA A 119 -26.95 2.16 7.06
CA ALA A 119 -26.12 1.30 7.88
C ALA A 119 -26.65 1.22 9.33
N VAL A 120 -27.06 2.33 9.93
CA VAL A 120 -27.59 2.35 11.30
C VAL A 120 -28.91 1.57 11.40
N ALA A 121 -29.71 1.53 10.33
CA ALA A 121 -30.97 0.81 10.30
C ALA A 121 -30.80 -0.68 10.66
N GLY A 122 -31.53 -1.12 11.69
CA GLY A 122 -31.50 -2.50 12.17
C GLY A 122 -30.42 -2.83 13.20
N ARG A 123 -29.56 -1.87 13.56
CA ARG A 123 -28.61 -2.01 14.67
C ARG A 123 -29.27 -1.72 16.02
N LYS A 124 -28.79 -2.38 17.07
CA LYS A 124 -29.20 -2.09 18.44
C LYS A 124 -28.53 -0.80 18.92
N PRO A 125 -29.18 -0.01 19.80
CA PRO A 125 -28.54 1.16 20.42
C PRO A 125 -27.17 0.81 21.02
N GLY A 126 -26.18 1.67 20.81
CA GLY A 126 -24.80 1.48 21.26
C GLY A 126 -23.90 0.64 20.35
N GLU A 127 -24.44 -0.06 19.34
CA GLU A 127 -23.60 -0.78 18.37
C GLU A 127 -22.84 0.20 17.46
N TRP A 128 -21.54 -0.04 17.29
CA TRP A 128 -20.68 0.83 16.49
C TRP A 128 -20.96 0.72 14.99
N VAL A 129 -20.98 1.88 14.33
CA VAL A 129 -20.95 1.99 12.88
C VAL A 129 -19.60 2.54 12.44
N THR A 130 -18.83 1.70 11.76
CA THR A 130 -17.54 2.07 11.19
C THR A 130 -17.55 1.92 9.68
N GLY A 131 -16.77 2.76 9.02
CA GLY A 131 -16.71 2.82 7.57
C GLY A 131 -15.54 3.66 7.08
N ARG A 132 -15.29 3.61 5.77
CA ARG A 132 -14.20 4.36 5.14
C ARG A 132 -14.54 4.73 3.71
N GLY A 133 -13.90 5.77 3.20
CA GLY A 133 -13.80 6.05 1.76
C GLY A 133 -14.42 7.37 1.32
N TRP A 134 -14.97 8.13 2.26
CA TRP A 134 -15.51 9.44 1.94
C TRP A 134 -14.39 10.46 1.68
N ILE A 135 -14.61 11.38 0.74
CA ILE A 135 -13.67 12.46 0.43
C ILE A 135 -14.43 13.69 -0.03
N GLU A 136 -14.61 14.64 0.87
CA GLU A 136 -15.41 15.83 0.68
C GLU A 136 -14.85 16.79 -0.36
N SER A 137 -13.54 16.77 -0.60
CA SER A 137 -12.91 17.60 -1.64
C SER A 137 -13.37 17.24 -3.06
N GLN A 138 -14.00 16.08 -3.24
CA GLN A 138 -14.63 15.69 -4.51
C GLN A 138 -16.12 16.02 -4.57
N TRP A 139 -16.74 16.46 -3.47
CA TRP A 139 -18.16 16.79 -3.46
C TRP A 139 -18.41 18.10 -4.20
N PRO A 140 -19.57 18.28 -4.86
CA PRO A 140 -19.91 19.54 -5.54
C PRO A 140 -19.84 20.77 -4.64
N ARG A 141 -20.09 20.58 -3.35
CA ARG A 141 -19.87 21.57 -2.29
C ARG A 141 -18.95 20.96 -1.23
N PRO A 142 -17.63 21.21 -1.31
CA PRO A 142 -16.67 20.65 -0.36
C PRO A 142 -16.96 21.17 1.05
N VAL A 143 -17.34 20.26 1.94
CA VAL A 143 -17.60 20.58 3.35
C VAL A 143 -17.32 19.35 4.18
N PHE A 144 -16.60 19.50 5.29
CA PHE A 144 -16.44 18.39 6.21
C PHE A 144 -17.78 18.05 6.87
N PRO A 145 -18.16 16.76 6.93
CA PRO A 145 -19.26 16.34 7.77
C PRO A 145 -18.92 16.60 9.23
N THR A 146 -19.94 16.95 10.03
CA THR A 146 -19.78 17.22 11.46
C THR A 146 -20.47 16.16 12.31
N ARG A 147 -20.17 16.14 13.62
CA ARG A 147 -20.93 15.34 14.59
C ARG A 147 -22.42 15.65 14.54
N ALA A 148 -22.78 16.92 14.34
CA ALA A 148 -24.17 17.36 14.29
C ALA A 148 -24.90 16.82 13.03
N ASP A 149 -24.19 16.58 11.94
CA ASP A 149 -24.76 15.93 10.76
C ASP A 149 -25.01 14.44 11.00
N LEU A 150 -24.06 13.76 11.64
CA LEU A 150 -24.21 12.34 11.99
C LEU A 150 -25.27 12.12 13.08
N ASP A 151 -25.39 13.01 14.06
CA ASP A 151 -26.37 12.92 15.13
C ASP A 151 -27.82 12.92 14.59
N LYS A 152 -28.08 13.56 13.44
CA LYS A 152 -29.40 13.54 12.77
C LYS A 152 -29.82 12.15 12.29
N VAL A 153 -28.85 11.30 11.96
CA VAL A 153 -29.09 9.96 11.37
C VAL A 153 -28.68 8.80 12.29
N SER A 154 -27.97 9.10 13.37
CA SER A 154 -27.42 8.11 14.31
C SER A 154 -27.31 8.68 15.74
N PRO A 155 -28.44 9.00 16.40
CA PRO A 155 -28.40 9.59 17.75
C PRO A 155 -27.93 8.59 18.82
N ASP A 156 -28.29 7.31 18.68
CA ASP A 156 -28.09 6.29 19.72
C ASP A 156 -26.94 5.30 19.42
N ASN A 157 -26.38 5.37 18.21
CA ASN A 157 -25.29 4.50 17.76
C ASN A 157 -24.00 5.32 17.57
N PRO A 158 -22.87 4.92 18.17
CA PRO A 158 -21.60 5.60 17.94
C PRO A 158 -21.11 5.35 16.50
N VAL A 159 -20.74 6.44 15.82
CA VAL A 159 -20.29 6.45 14.43
C VAL A 159 -18.86 6.97 14.37
N PHE A 160 -17.99 6.26 13.65
CA PHE A 160 -16.62 6.71 13.35
C PHE A 160 -16.24 6.33 11.91
N LEU A 161 -16.13 7.34 11.05
CA LEU A 161 -16.00 7.15 9.60
C LEU A 161 -14.72 7.78 9.09
N VAL A 162 -13.85 6.97 8.51
CA VAL A 162 -12.51 7.36 8.09
C VAL A 162 -12.53 7.92 6.66
N ARG A 163 -11.86 9.05 6.47
CA ARG A 163 -11.69 9.69 5.16
C ARG A 163 -10.86 8.80 4.23
N ALA A 164 -11.01 8.96 2.92
CA ALA A 164 -10.36 8.13 1.92
C ALA A 164 -8.81 8.16 1.98
N ASP A 165 -8.23 9.24 2.48
CA ASP A 165 -6.78 9.38 2.69
C ASP A 165 -6.29 8.73 4.00
N GLY A 166 -7.18 8.41 4.94
CA GLY A 166 -6.84 7.86 6.25
C GLY A 166 -6.39 8.89 7.30
N HIS A 167 -6.20 10.15 6.92
CA HIS A 167 -5.65 11.21 7.80
C HIS A 167 -6.73 12.01 8.53
N GLY A 168 -8.00 11.80 8.20
CA GLY A 168 -9.13 12.34 8.95
C GLY A 168 -10.20 11.29 9.21
N ALA A 169 -10.98 11.50 10.26
CA ALA A 169 -12.22 10.79 10.51
C ALA A 169 -13.28 11.73 11.10
N VAL A 170 -14.55 11.42 10.84
CA VAL A 170 -15.68 12.08 11.49
C VAL A 170 -16.32 11.16 12.52
N ALA A 171 -16.53 11.67 13.72
CA ALA A 171 -17.17 11.01 14.85
C ALA A 171 -18.45 11.75 15.27
N ASN A 172 -19.51 11.02 15.62
CA ASN A 172 -20.73 11.63 16.16
C ASN A 172 -20.63 11.88 17.68
N SER A 173 -21.66 12.50 18.26
CA SER A 173 -21.64 12.85 19.70
C SER A 173 -21.57 11.61 20.59
N ALA A 174 -22.21 10.50 20.22
CA ALA A 174 -22.14 9.24 20.95
C ALA A 174 -20.71 8.66 20.99
N ALA A 175 -20.01 8.66 19.85
CA ALA A 175 -18.61 8.20 19.78
C ALA A 175 -17.66 9.10 20.58
N LEU A 176 -17.82 10.43 20.50
CA LEU A 176 -17.03 11.39 21.28
C LEU A 176 -17.24 11.21 22.79
N LYS A 177 -18.49 10.96 23.22
CA LYS A 177 -18.82 10.69 24.63
C LYS A 177 -18.15 9.42 25.14
N ILE A 178 -18.17 8.33 24.37
CA ILE A 178 -17.49 7.07 24.73
C ILE A 178 -15.96 7.30 24.84
N ALA A 179 -15.40 8.14 23.96
CA ALA A 179 -13.99 8.49 23.97
C ALA A 179 -13.60 9.49 25.08
N GLY A 180 -14.56 10.11 25.78
CA GLY A 180 -14.30 11.14 26.78
C GLY A 180 -13.75 12.44 26.17
N ILE A 181 -14.01 12.70 24.89
CA ILE A 181 -13.53 13.91 24.21
C ILE A 181 -14.49 15.06 24.51
N THR A 182 -13.95 16.15 25.06
CA THR A 182 -14.69 17.34 25.48
C THR A 182 -14.03 18.63 24.94
N ARG A 183 -14.63 19.77 25.27
CA ARG A 183 -14.01 21.09 25.07
C ARG A 183 -12.60 21.21 25.68
N ALA A 184 -12.35 20.56 26.81
CA ALA A 184 -11.08 20.65 27.53
C ALA A 184 -10.01 19.66 27.03
N THR A 185 -10.37 18.68 26.19
CA THR A 185 -9.42 17.69 25.68
C THR A 185 -8.34 18.36 24.81
N LYS A 186 -7.08 18.21 25.18
CA LYS A 186 -5.97 18.76 24.40
C LYS A 186 -5.73 17.94 23.13
N ASN A 187 -5.21 18.60 22.09
CA ASN A 187 -4.69 17.90 20.91
C ASN A 187 -3.48 17.04 21.31
N PRO A 188 -3.40 15.77 20.89
CA PRO A 188 -2.20 14.97 21.07
C PRO A 188 -1.09 15.42 20.12
N ALA A 189 0.14 14.98 20.37
CA ALA A 189 1.23 15.18 19.42
C ALA A 189 0.89 14.52 18.06
N GLY A 190 1.15 15.24 16.96
CA GLY A 190 0.91 14.76 15.60
C GLY A 190 -0.58 14.53 15.25
N GLY A 191 -1.51 15.23 15.91
CA GLY A 191 -2.92 15.14 15.58
C GLY A 191 -3.74 16.29 16.13
N GLU A 192 -4.96 16.44 15.63
CA GLU A 192 -5.83 17.56 15.98
C GLU A 192 -7.28 17.10 16.17
N ILE A 193 -7.94 17.63 17.20
CA ILE A 193 -9.39 17.56 17.39
C ILE A 193 -9.94 18.89 16.88
N MET A 194 -10.61 18.87 15.72
CA MET A 194 -11.18 20.10 15.17
C MET A 194 -12.36 20.57 16.04
N ARG A 195 -12.45 21.89 16.20
CA ARG A 195 -13.42 22.54 17.08
C ARG A 195 -14.26 23.53 16.30
N ASP A 196 -15.50 23.69 16.72
CA ASP A 196 -16.34 24.78 16.25
C ASP A 196 -15.77 26.11 16.74
N ALA A 197 -15.55 27.05 15.83
CA ALA A 197 -14.87 28.32 16.12
C ALA A 197 -15.65 29.22 17.08
N LYS A 198 -16.98 29.06 17.17
CA LYS A 198 -17.84 29.91 18.03
C LYS A 198 -17.94 29.38 19.45
N THR A 199 -18.05 28.06 19.59
CA THR A 199 -18.33 27.39 20.87
C THR A 199 -17.08 26.78 21.51
N GLY A 200 -16.07 26.43 20.71
CA GLY A 200 -14.90 25.66 21.13
C GLY A 200 -15.19 24.17 21.36
N GLU A 201 -16.42 23.71 21.15
CA GLU A 201 -16.78 22.30 21.26
C GLU A 201 -16.17 21.49 20.11
N PRO A 202 -15.75 20.23 20.33
CA PRO A 202 -15.34 19.34 19.25
C PRO A 202 -16.44 19.26 18.18
N ASN A 203 -16.10 19.47 16.91
CA ASN A 203 -17.07 19.43 15.82
C ASN A 203 -17.28 18.03 15.23
N GLY A 204 -16.53 17.02 15.70
CA GLY A 204 -16.56 15.64 15.23
C GLY A 204 -15.41 15.25 14.31
N MET A 205 -14.71 16.21 13.70
CA MET A 205 -13.54 15.92 12.86
C MET A 205 -12.29 15.68 13.73
N ILE A 206 -11.62 14.57 13.48
CA ILE A 206 -10.48 14.09 14.25
C ILE A 206 -9.37 13.69 13.28
N LEU A 207 -8.21 14.32 13.42
CA LEU A 207 -7.12 14.27 12.45
C LEU A 207 -5.93 13.46 12.98
N ASP A 208 -5.33 12.68 12.10
CA ASP A 208 -4.08 11.94 12.33
C ASP A 208 -4.02 11.21 13.69
N SER A 209 -3.00 11.45 14.52
CA SER A 209 -2.81 10.75 15.80
C SER A 209 -4.00 10.92 16.77
N ALA A 210 -4.81 11.97 16.62
CA ALA A 210 -6.00 12.16 17.46
C ALA A 210 -7.07 11.10 17.20
N GLN A 211 -7.08 10.47 16.02
CA GLN A 211 -8.03 9.39 15.72
C GLN A 211 -7.94 8.23 16.72
N SER A 212 -6.76 7.98 17.29
CA SER A 212 -6.53 6.93 18.30
C SER A 212 -7.37 7.12 19.57
N LEU A 213 -7.74 8.36 19.92
CA LEU A 213 -8.59 8.66 21.07
C LEU A 213 -9.98 8.00 20.94
N VAL A 214 -10.49 7.87 19.70
CA VAL A 214 -11.77 7.19 19.42
C VAL A 214 -11.55 5.74 18.99
N ARG A 215 -10.57 5.47 18.11
CA ARG A 215 -10.33 4.12 17.56
C ARG A 215 -10.12 3.06 18.64
N THR A 216 -9.43 3.39 19.72
CA THR A 216 -9.17 2.47 20.85
C THR A 216 -10.43 2.09 21.65
N LYS A 217 -11.56 2.78 21.41
CA LYS A 217 -12.86 2.47 22.02
C LYS A 217 -13.77 1.62 21.13
N ILE A 218 -13.41 1.47 19.86
CA ILE A 218 -14.13 0.62 18.92
C ILE A 218 -13.81 -0.83 19.26
N PRO A 219 -14.81 -1.74 19.34
CA PRO A 219 -14.56 -3.17 19.51
C PRO A 219 -13.54 -3.67 18.49
N ALA A 220 -12.52 -4.39 18.98
CA ALA A 220 -11.49 -4.92 18.11
C ALA A 220 -12.08 -5.97 17.15
N ALA A 221 -11.60 -5.96 15.91
CA ALA A 221 -11.91 -7.02 14.95
C ALA A 221 -11.39 -8.36 15.49
N THR A 222 -12.17 -9.43 15.28
CA THR A 222 -11.73 -10.78 15.64
C THR A 222 -10.60 -11.25 14.71
N GLU A 223 -9.83 -12.27 15.11
CA GLU A 223 -8.84 -12.88 14.20
C GLU A 223 -9.48 -13.39 12.91
N GLN A 224 -10.70 -13.94 12.99
CA GLN A 224 -11.46 -14.36 11.81
C GLN A 224 -11.78 -13.18 10.89
N ASP A 225 -12.13 -12.02 11.46
CA ASP A 225 -12.36 -10.81 10.66
C ASP A 225 -11.09 -10.32 9.98
N LEU A 226 -9.95 -10.34 10.67
CA LEU A 226 -8.67 -9.89 10.12
C LEU A 226 -8.22 -10.79 8.96
N VAL A 227 -8.35 -12.12 9.11
CA VAL A 227 -8.08 -13.07 8.01
C VAL A 227 -9.05 -12.82 6.86
N LYS A 228 -10.34 -12.63 7.15
CA LYS A 228 -11.34 -12.43 6.09
C LYS A 228 -11.13 -11.11 5.34
N ASN A 229 -10.64 -10.06 6.00
CA ASN A 229 -10.22 -8.82 5.32
C ASN A 229 -9.10 -9.07 4.33
N LEU A 230 -8.07 -9.85 4.70
CA LEU A 230 -6.99 -10.19 3.76
C LEU A 230 -7.49 -11.03 2.58
N GLU A 231 -8.35 -12.02 2.82
CA GLU A 231 -8.95 -12.83 1.75
C GLU A 231 -9.71 -11.97 0.74
N VAL A 232 -10.62 -11.10 1.22
CA VAL A 232 -11.41 -10.22 0.36
C VAL A 232 -10.52 -9.20 -0.35
N GLY A 233 -9.53 -8.64 0.36
CA GLY A 233 -8.56 -7.71 -0.21
C GLY A 233 -7.78 -8.34 -1.36
N ILE A 234 -7.21 -9.53 -1.16
CA ILE A 234 -6.46 -10.27 -2.19
C ILE A 234 -7.33 -10.58 -3.40
N ALA A 235 -8.55 -11.09 -3.17
CA ALA A 235 -9.46 -11.40 -4.25
C ALA A 235 -9.81 -10.15 -5.07
N LYS A 236 -10.13 -9.03 -4.41
CA LYS A 236 -10.50 -7.78 -5.08
C LYS A 236 -9.34 -7.17 -5.87
N THR A 237 -8.13 -7.23 -5.31
CA THR A 237 -6.90 -6.78 -5.97
C THR A 237 -6.64 -7.56 -7.26
N LEU A 238 -6.73 -8.90 -7.21
CA LEU A 238 -6.50 -9.75 -8.37
C LEU A 238 -7.59 -9.58 -9.44
N GLU A 239 -8.85 -9.42 -9.05
CA GLU A 239 -9.98 -9.14 -9.96
C GLU A 239 -9.73 -7.90 -10.83
N GLN A 240 -9.03 -6.90 -10.30
CA GLN A 240 -8.69 -5.66 -10.99
C GLN A 240 -7.40 -5.74 -11.84
N GLY A 241 -6.75 -6.90 -11.90
CA GLY A 241 -5.52 -7.11 -12.68
C GLY A 241 -4.22 -6.70 -11.97
N TRP A 242 -4.28 -6.34 -10.68
CA TRP A 242 -3.10 -6.12 -9.86
C TRP A 242 -2.54 -7.46 -9.40
N THR A 243 -1.31 -7.77 -9.83
CA THR A 243 -0.65 -9.04 -9.52
C THR A 243 0.45 -8.89 -8.47
N THR A 244 0.89 -7.66 -8.23
CA THR A 244 1.86 -7.31 -7.19
C THR A 244 1.40 -6.05 -6.46
N VAL A 245 1.55 -6.02 -5.15
CA VAL A 245 1.30 -4.84 -4.33
C VAL A 245 2.43 -4.62 -3.34
N HIS A 246 2.70 -3.36 -3.03
CA HIS A 246 3.57 -2.99 -1.94
C HIS A 246 2.71 -2.53 -0.77
N VAL A 247 2.72 -3.26 0.34
CA VAL A 247 1.89 -2.96 1.52
C VAL A 247 2.69 -2.12 2.50
N PRO A 248 2.33 -0.84 2.71
CA PRO A 248 3.06 0.03 3.62
C PRO A 248 2.43 0.04 5.01
N GLY A 249 3.25 -0.06 6.05
CA GLY A 249 2.85 0.28 7.43
C GLY A 249 1.92 -0.75 8.08
N GLY A 250 2.27 -2.03 7.98
CA GLY A 250 1.57 -3.10 8.68
C GLY A 250 2.35 -3.68 9.86
N SER A 251 1.85 -4.78 10.42
CA SER A 251 2.49 -5.48 11.55
C SER A 251 2.97 -6.88 11.18
N PHE A 252 3.87 -7.44 11.99
CA PHE A 252 4.27 -8.84 11.92
C PHE A 252 3.09 -9.78 12.12
N ALA A 253 2.06 -9.41 12.89
CA ALA A 253 0.86 -10.22 13.03
C ALA A 253 0.13 -10.38 11.68
N GLU A 254 0.02 -9.32 10.87
CA GLU A 254 -0.55 -9.43 9.52
C GLU A 254 0.36 -10.22 8.56
N ILE A 255 1.69 -10.07 8.69
CA ILE A 255 2.66 -10.89 7.94
C ILE A 255 2.46 -12.38 8.24
N GLU A 256 2.29 -12.78 9.49
CA GLU A 256 2.07 -14.18 9.85
C GLU A 256 0.73 -14.71 9.30
N ARG A 257 -0.32 -13.89 9.26
CA ARG A 257 -1.58 -14.26 8.58
C ARG A 257 -1.37 -14.49 7.08
N LEU A 258 -0.63 -13.60 6.40
CA LEU A 258 -0.27 -13.78 4.99
C LEU A 258 0.54 -15.06 4.76
N LYS A 259 1.53 -15.34 5.62
CA LYS A 259 2.32 -16.58 5.58
C LYS A 259 1.44 -17.82 5.65
N THR A 260 0.53 -17.88 6.62
CA THR A 260 -0.44 -18.98 6.74
C THR A 260 -1.33 -19.11 5.49
N MET A 261 -1.74 -17.99 4.87
CA MET A 261 -2.52 -18.03 3.64
C MET A 261 -1.72 -18.58 2.45
N TYR A 262 -0.43 -18.24 2.33
CA TYR A 262 0.45 -18.80 1.30
C TYR A 262 0.68 -20.30 1.51
N GLU A 263 0.92 -20.74 2.75
CA GLU A 263 1.10 -22.16 3.09
C GLU A 263 -0.10 -23.02 2.74
N ARG A 264 -1.31 -22.46 2.86
CA ARG A 264 -2.56 -23.13 2.48
C ARG A 264 -2.88 -23.02 0.99
N GLY A 265 -2.04 -22.35 0.19
CA GLY A 265 -2.27 -22.11 -1.23
C GLY A 265 -3.39 -21.09 -1.53
N GLY A 266 -3.86 -20.36 -0.52
CA GLY A 266 -4.99 -19.44 -0.60
C GLY A 266 -4.65 -18.05 -1.17
N ALA A 267 -3.37 -17.67 -1.21
CA ALA A 267 -2.92 -16.36 -1.69
C ALA A 267 -2.05 -16.48 -2.97
N LYS A 268 -2.49 -15.84 -4.06
CA LYS A 268 -1.76 -15.78 -5.34
C LYS A 268 -1.15 -14.41 -5.65
N LEU A 269 -1.47 -13.40 -4.85
CA LEU A 269 -0.92 -12.05 -4.99
C LEU A 269 0.57 -12.04 -4.58
N ARG A 270 1.39 -11.20 -5.22
CA ARG A 270 2.75 -10.92 -4.75
C ARG A 270 2.74 -9.68 -3.86
N VAL A 271 3.40 -9.75 -2.70
CA VAL A 271 3.39 -8.72 -1.68
C VAL A 271 4.83 -8.32 -1.31
N TYR A 272 5.15 -7.05 -1.51
CA TYR A 272 6.32 -6.40 -0.94
C TYR A 272 5.89 -5.63 0.31
N TYR A 273 6.32 -6.07 1.48
CA TYR A 273 5.74 -5.63 2.74
C TYR A 273 6.68 -4.71 3.51
N ALA A 274 6.10 -3.63 4.05
CA ALA A 274 6.74 -2.71 4.97
C ALA A 274 6.06 -2.75 6.33
N VAL A 275 6.84 -2.94 7.39
CA VAL A 275 6.35 -2.83 8.77
C VAL A 275 6.27 -1.37 9.19
N SER A 276 5.37 -1.02 10.11
CA SER A 276 5.28 0.34 10.64
C SER A 276 6.53 0.75 11.43
N GLY A 277 6.94 2.00 11.31
CA GLY A 277 8.03 2.56 12.10
C GLY A 277 8.03 4.09 12.17
N PRO A 278 8.81 4.68 13.08
CA PRO A 278 9.56 4.05 14.17
C PRO A 278 8.67 3.29 15.17
N GLY A 279 9.25 2.36 15.94
CA GLY A 279 8.53 1.60 16.96
C GLY A 279 8.81 0.10 16.98
N PRO A 280 7.99 -0.70 17.71
CA PRO A 280 8.25 -2.12 17.96
C PRO A 280 8.37 -2.98 16.70
N GLU A 281 7.54 -2.72 15.68
CA GLU A 281 7.56 -3.49 14.44
C GLU A 281 8.84 -3.21 13.63
N ALA A 282 9.25 -1.94 13.53
CA ALA A 282 10.52 -1.55 12.93
C ALA A 282 11.72 -2.13 13.70
N ARG A 283 11.72 -2.06 15.04
CA ARG A 283 12.76 -2.66 15.90
C ARG A 283 12.90 -4.15 15.62
N LYS A 284 11.79 -4.89 15.60
CA LYS A 284 11.77 -6.32 15.28
C LYS A 284 12.35 -6.62 13.91
N LEU A 285 12.01 -5.84 12.87
CA LEU A 285 12.59 -6.02 11.54
C LEU A 285 14.09 -5.72 11.53
N LEU A 286 14.53 -4.65 12.20
CA LEU A 286 15.95 -4.30 12.33
C LEU A 286 16.73 -5.39 13.07
N ASP A 287 16.14 -6.07 14.04
CA ASP A 287 16.79 -7.16 14.78
C ASP A 287 16.85 -8.47 13.97
N GLN A 288 15.77 -8.80 13.26
CA GLN A 288 15.64 -10.07 12.53
C GLN A 288 16.21 -10.04 11.11
N GLY A 289 16.34 -8.84 10.51
CA GLY A 289 16.72 -8.68 9.12
C GLY A 289 15.57 -8.93 8.14
N ALA A 290 15.82 -8.65 6.86
CA ALA A 290 14.83 -8.79 5.81
C ALA A 290 14.54 -10.27 5.47
N GLN A 291 13.27 -10.58 5.20
CA GLN A 291 12.82 -11.87 4.68
C GLN A 291 12.49 -11.70 3.19
N ILE A 292 13.26 -12.29 2.29
CA ILE A 292 13.14 -12.04 0.84
C ILE A 292 12.86 -13.37 0.12
N GLY A 293 11.90 -13.37 -0.79
CA GLY A 293 11.68 -14.48 -1.71
C GLY A 293 10.84 -15.63 -1.14
N LEU A 294 10.10 -15.39 -0.05
CA LEU A 294 9.24 -16.41 0.55
C LEU A 294 8.14 -16.84 -0.42
N TYR A 295 7.77 -18.12 -0.36
CA TYR A 295 6.69 -18.75 -1.14
C TYR A 295 6.80 -18.47 -2.65
N ASP A 296 7.90 -18.90 -3.27
CA ASP A 296 8.19 -18.68 -4.69
C ASP A 296 8.20 -17.21 -5.09
N ASN A 297 8.84 -16.37 -4.27
CA ASN A 297 8.89 -14.91 -4.44
C ASN A 297 7.52 -14.22 -4.43
N ARG A 298 6.55 -14.76 -3.67
CA ARG A 298 5.27 -14.08 -3.41
C ARG A 298 5.32 -13.13 -2.23
N LEU A 299 6.22 -13.32 -1.27
CA LEU A 299 6.34 -12.41 -0.12
C LEU A 299 7.79 -11.97 0.13
N SER A 300 7.97 -10.66 0.28
CA SER A 300 9.19 -10.03 0.77
C SER A 300 8.86 -9.06 1.88
N VAL A 301 9.49 -9.19 3.06
CA VAL A 301 9.44 -8.23 4.17
C VAL A 301 10.81 -7.57 4.27
N ARG A 302 10.96 -6.35 3.77
CA ARG A 302 12.28 -5.70 3.64
C ARG A 302 12.26 -4.21 3.97
N SER A 303 11.13 -3.67 4.39
CA SER A 303 10.99 -2.24 4.53
C SER A 303 10.33 -1.81 5.82
N ILE A 304 10.61 -0.57 6.20
CA ILE A 304 9.92 0.14 7.27
C ILE A 304 9.15 1.31 6.63
N LYS A 305 7.87 1.47 7.00
CA LYS A 305 7.03 2.60 6.60
C LYS A 305 6.95 3.62 7.73
N VAL A 306 7.33 4.86 7.42
CA VAL A 306 7.20 6.04 8.26
C VAL A 306 6.05 6.90 7.76
N ALA A 307 5.28 7.48 8.68
CA ALA A 307 4.41 8.62 8.42
C ALA A 307 5.05 9.87 9.04
N LEU A 308 5.54 10.80 8.21
CA LEU A 308 6.23 11.99 8.70
C LEU A 308 5.30 13.18 8.88
N ASP A 309 4.23 13.29 8.08
CA ASP A 309 3.16 14.28 8.22
C ASP A 309 1.77 13.69 7.93
N GLY A 310 0.75 14.56 7.96
CA GLY A 310 -0.61 14.22 7.54
C GLY A 310 -0.90 14.52 6.07
N ALA A 311 -2.17 14.68 5.70
CA ALA A 311 -2.57 15.01 4.32
C ALA A 311 -3.00 16.47 4.14
N LEU A 312 -2.88 16.97 2.90
CA LEU A 312 -3.33 18.33 2.54
C LEU A 312 -4.83 18.52 2.77
N GLY A 313 -5.63 17.54 2.37
CA GLY A 313 -7.08 17.65 2.46
C GLY A 313 -7.55 17.71 3.91
N SER A 314 -6.92 16.95 4.81
CA SER A 314 -7.17 16.98 6.25
C SER A 314 -6.41 18.08 7.00
N LYS A 315 -5.68 18.96 6.31
CA LYS A 315 -4.86 20.04 6.89
C LYS A 315 -3.70 19.58 7.80
N GLY A 316 -3.32 18.30 7.72
CA GLY A 316 -2.25 17.71 8.52
C GLY A 316 -0.87 17.73 7.85
N ALA A 317 -0.80 17.87 6.51
CA ALA A 317 0.47 17.90 5.80
C ALA A 317 1.34 19.08 6.25
N ALA A 318 2.62 18.83 6.49
CA ALA A 318 3.56 19.80 7.05
C ALA A 318 4.10 20.70 5.94
N LEU A 319 3.65 21.95 5.93
CA LEU A 319 4.01 22.95 4.94
C LEU A 319 5.08 23.92 5.47
N LEU A 320 5.85 24.53 4.57
CA LEU A 320 6.81 25.60 4.90
C LEU A 320 6.07 26.88 5.32
N GLU A 321 4.97 27.19 4.62
CA GLU A 321 4.07 28.31 4.91
C GLU A 321 2.72 27.80 5.41
N ASN A 322 1.90 28.70 5.98
CA ASN A 322 0.54 28.32 6.39
C ASN A 322 -0.32 27.93 5.18
N TYR A 323 -1.32 27.08 5.42
CA TYR A 323 -2.37 26.81 4.44
C TYR A 323 -3.08 28.12 4.06
N SER A 324 -3.39 28.28 2.78
CA SER A 324 -4.09 29.47 2.27
C SER A 324 -5.52 29.61 2.79
N ASP A 325 -6.11 28.50 3.25
CA ASP A 325 -7.50 28.39 3.73
C ASP A 325 -7.61 27.89 5.18
N TYR A 326 -6.47 27.75 5.90
CA TYR A 326 -6.44 27.29 7.28
C TYR A 326 -5.26 27.91 8.02
N ASN A 327 -5.48 28.45 9.23
CA ASN A 327 -4.42 29.13 9.99
C ASN A 327 -3.51 28.15 10.75
N SER A 328 -2.80 27.32 10.01
CA SER A 328 -1.79 26.35 10.48
C SER A 328 -0.86 26.05 9.30
N ASN A 329 0.32 25.47 9.54
CA ASN A 329 1.20 24.90 8.50
C ASN A 329 1.36 23.37 8.68
N GLY A 330 0.35 22.73 9.28
CA GLY A 330 0.33 21.30 9.57
C GLY A 330 1.36 20.89 10.62
N PHE A 331 1.64 19.58 10.70
CA PHE A 331 2.46 19.05 11.78
C PHE A 331 3.21 17.80 11.35
N PHE A 332 4.30 17.50 12.06
CA PHE A 332 4.94 16.20 11.95
C PHE A 332 4.19 15.17 12.78
N THR A 333 4.00 13.98 12.23
CA THR A 333 3.38 12.82 12.89
C THR A 333 4.39 11.87 13.52
N ALA A 334 5.68 12.04 13.21
CA ALA A 334 6.80 11.32 13.80
C ALA A 334 7.92 12.30 14.15
N ASP A 335 8.74 11.97 15.15
CA ASP A 335 9.92 12.75 15.52
C ASP A 335 11.03 12.58 14.45
N PRO A 336 11.48 13.65 13.78
CA PRO A 336 12.54 13.57 12.76
C PRO A 336 13.85 12.95 13.25
N GLY A 337 14.20 13.14 14.54
CA GLY A 337 15.38 12.55 15.16
C GLY A 337 15.26 11.04 15.32
N GLU A 338 14.09 10.53 15.71
CA GLU A 338 13.83 9.09 15.76
C GLU A 338 13.84 8.47 14.35
N VAL A 339 13.25 9.17 13.38
CA VAL A 339 13.26 8.74 11.96
C VAL A 339 14.69 8.69 11.43
N TYR A 340 15.54 9.66 11.77
CA TYR A 340 16.97 9.64 11.41
C TYR A 340 17.70 8.43 12.02
N ALA A 341 17.59 8.22 13.33
CA ALA A 341 18.28 7.12 14.01
C ALA A 341 17.88 5.75 13.44
N MET A 342 16.58 5.55 13.20
CA MET A 342 16.06 4.34 12.56
C MET A 342 16.56 4.18 11.13
N THR A 343 16.60 5.27 10.35
CA THR A 343 17.05 5.24 8.95
C THR A 343 18.54 4.91 8.83
N GLU A 344 19.38 5.46 9.70
CA GLU A 344 20.81 5.15 9.75
C GLU A 344 21.04 3.66 10.04
N GLU A 345 20.32 3.10 11.02
CA GLU A 345 20.44 1.68 11.33
C GLU A 345 19.91 0.80 10.18
N ALA A 346 18.77 1.16 9.60
CA ALA A 346 18.19 0.44 8.46
C ALA A 346 19.18 0.38 7.28
N LEU A 347 19.89 1.49 7.02
CA LEU A 347 20.90 1.59 5.98
C LEU A 347 22.06 0.60 6.21
N ARG A 348 22.59 0.53 7.44
CA ARG A 348 23.64 -0.44 7.82
C ARG A 348 23.17 -1.88 7.61
N LYS A 349 21.91 -2.17 7.95
CA LYS A 349 21.34 -3.53 7.89
C LYS A 349 20.74 -3.92 6.55
N GLY A 350 20.74 -3.04 5.56
CA GLY A 350 20.14 -3.33 4.26
C GLY A 350 18.60 -3.37 4.28
N ILE A 351 17.98 -2.73 5.26
CA ILE A 351 16.53 -2.56 5.33
C ILE A 351 16.17 -1.26 4.62
N GLN A 352 15.11 -1.30 3.82
CA GLN A 352 14.64 -0.12 3.08
C GLN A 352 13.72 0.72 3.96
N VAL A 353 13.66 2.02 3.69
CA VAL A 353 12.73 2.94 4.33
C VAL A 353 11.83 3.54 3.28
N MET A 354 10.53 3.56 3.56
CA MET A 354 9.54 4.30 2.81
C MET A 354 8.87 5.33 3.72
N THR A 355 8.83 6.58 3.31
CA THR A 355 8.34 7.66 4.17
C THR A 355 7.20 8.40 3.48
N HIS A 356 6.02 8.43 4.11
CA HIS A 356 4.96 9.34 3.73
C HIS A 356 5.38 10.77 4.05
N ALA A 357 5.42 11.61 3.01
CA ALA A 357 5.65 13.04 3.09
C ALA A 357 4.80 13.74 2.01
N ILE A 358 3.78 14.49 2.42
CA ILE A 358 2.90 15.22 1.51
C ILE A 358 3.33 16.67 1.37
N GLY A 359 3.54 17.37 2.48
CA GLY A 359 3.89 18.78 2.49
C GLY A 359 5.36 19.04 2.14
N ASP A 360 5.68 20.23 1.65
CA ASP A 360 7.04 20.61 1.26
C ASP A 360 8.02 20.63 2.45
N ARG A 361 7.56 21.03 3.64
CA ARG A 361 8.37 20.94 4.86
C ARG A 361 8.67 19.48 5.23
N ALA A 362 7.71 18.56 5.10
CA ALA A 362 7.95 17.13 5.30
C ALA A 362 8.90 16.53 4.26
N ASN A 363 8.71 16.87 2.98
CA ASN A 363 9.59 16.41 1.90
C ASN A 363 11.03 16.89 2.10
N ARG A 364 11.22 18.18 2.44
CA ARG A 364 12.54 18.73 2.75
C ARG A 364 13.18 18.04 3.95
N GLU A 365 12.43 17.80 5.01
CA GLU A 365 12.94 17.17 6.22
C GLU A 365 13.39 15.73 5.97
N ILE A 366 12.59 14.91 5.29
CA ILE A 366 13.02 13.54 5.00
C ILE A 366 14.20 13.47 4.05
N LEU A 367 14.31 14.40 3.08
CA LEU A 367 15.49 14.49 2.22
C LEU A 367 16.75 14.84 3.02
N ASN A 368 16.65 15.75 4.00
CA ASN A 368 17.75 16.06 4.92
C ASN A 368 18.16 14.81 5.72
N ILE A 369 17.18 14.05 6.22
CA ILE A 369 17.42 12.81 6.97
C ILE A 369 18.15 11.78 6.09
N TYR A 370 17.68 11.55 4.86
CA TYR A 370 18.29 10.60 3.94
C TYR A 370 19.73 11.00 3.58
N GLU A 371 19.95 12.27 3.24
CA GLU A 371 21.29 12.81 2.95
C GLU A 371 22.25 12.63 4.13
N LYS A 372 21.79 12.97 5.34
CA LYS A 372 22.58 12.79 6.56
C LYS A 372 22.91 11.32 6.83
N ALA A 373 21.94 10.42 6.69
CA ALA A 373 22.14 8.99 6.92
C ALA A 373 23.11 8.37 5.89
N LEU A 374 22.97 8.73 4.61
CA LEU A 374 23.84 8.26 3.54
C LEU A 374 25.29 8.73 3.73
N ALA A 375 25.50 9.95 4.24
CA ALA A 375 26.81 10.46 4.60
C ALA A 375 27.41 9.74 5.84
N ALA A 376 26.59 9.46 6.85
CA ALA A 376 27.00 8.78 8.09
C ALA A 376 27.31 7.28 7.91
N VAL A 377 26.74 6.64 6.88
CA VAL A 377 26.96 5.23 6.55
C VAL A 377 27.49 5.12 5.11
N PRO A 378 28.81 5.16 4.88
CA PRO A 378 29.41 4.95 3.55
C PRO A 378 29.09 3.55 2.99
N GLU A 379 29.14 3.37 1.66
CA GLU A 379 28.74 2.11 0.99
C GLU A 379 29.39 0.84 1.56
N ILE A 380 30.67 0.93 1.95
CA ILE A 380 31.42 -0.19 2.54
C ILE A 380 30.85 -0.69 3.87
N GLN A 381 30.08 0.14 4.57
CA GLN A 381 29.44 -0.19 5.85
C GLN A 381 27.97 -0.64 5.68
N ARG A 382 27.48 -0.74 4.45
CA ARG A 382 26.08 -1.10 4.16
C ARG A 382 25.99 -2.56 3.74
N THR A 383 25.04 -3.31 4.31
CA THR A 383 24.68 -4.65 3.78
C THR A 383 24.18 -4.58 2.33
N LEU A 384 23.56 -3.45 1.94
CA LEU A 384 23.18 -3.17 0.56
C LEU A 384 23.97 -1.96 0.07
N PRO A 385 24.83 -2.09 -0.96
CA PRO A 385 25.64 -0.97 -1.44
C PRO A 385 24.78 0.27 -1.79
N ARG A 386 23.65 0.02 -2.47
CA ARG A 386 22.68 1.05 -2.83
C ARG A 386 21.37 0.86 -2.09
N ALA A 387 21.06 1.81 -1.21
CA ALA A 387 19.72 1.96 -0.69
C ALA A 387 18.78 2.46 -1.79
N ARG A 388 17.50 2.11 -1.66
CA ARG A 388 16.40 2.57 -2.52
C ARG A 388 15.29 3.07 -1.60
N PHE A 389 15.62 4.06 -0.78
CA PHE A 389 14.62 4.73 0.04
C PHE A 389 13.58 5.40 -0.85
N ARG A 390 12.35 5.47 -0.36
CA ARG A 390 11.22 6.00 -1.13
C ARG A 390 10.50 7.06 -0.33
N ILE A 391 10.14 8.14 -1.00
CA ILE A 391 9.16 9.08 -0.47
C ILE A 391 7.83 8.70 -1.09
N GLU A 392 6.85 8.41 -0.24
CA GLU A 392 5.49 8.10 -0.62
C GLU A 392 4.72 9.42 -0.77
N HIS A 393 3.88 9.51 -1.80
CA HIS A 393 3.14 10.70 -2.22
C HIS A 393 4.00 11.79 -2.88
N ALA A 394 4.92 12.44 -2.15
CA ALA A 394 5.72 13.57 -2.63
C ALA A 394 4.87 14.62 -3.37
N GLN A 395 3.73 14.99 -2.79
CA GLN A 395 2.70 15.76 -3.48
C GLN A 395 3.07 17.23 -3.65
N ILE A 396 3.64 17.85 -2.61
CA ILE A 396 4.15 19.23 -2.64
C ILE A 396 5.65 19.16 -2.36
N VAL A 397 6.45 19.48 -3.37
CA VAL A 397 7.91 19.50 -3.27
C VAL A 397 8.37 20.90 -3.67
N HIS A 398 9.13 21.54 -2.79
CA HIS A 398 9.69 22.85 -3.07
C HIS A 398 10.68 22.76 -4.26
N PRO A 399 10.72 23.76 -5.18
CA PRO A 399 11.60 23.73 -6.35
C PRO A 399 13.07 23.42 -6.03
N ASP A 400 13.59 23.96 -4.92
CA ASP A 400 14.97 23.72 -4.45
C ASP A 400 15.26 22.26 -4.12
N ASP A 401 14.23 21.48 -3.79
CA ASP A 401 14.35 20.09 -3.37
C ASP A 401 14.18 19.10 -4.54
N LEU A 402 13.66 19.52 -5.70
CA LEU A 402 13.31 18.64 -6.84
C LEU A 402 14.48 17.80 -7.38
N ARG A 403 15.71 18.34 -7.32
CA ARG A 403 16.90 17.63 -7.83
C ARG A 403 17.54 16.69 -6.82
N ARG A 404 17.19 16.82 -5.53
CA ARG A 404 17.83 16.05 -4.45
C ARG A 404 17.60 14.55 -4.59
N PRO A 405 16.38 14.02 -4.89
CA PRO A 405 16.17 12.58 -5.01
C PRO A 405 17.07 11.87 -6.02
N SER A 406 17.46 12.53 -7.11
CA SER A 406 18.33 11.94 -8.13
C SER A 406 19.78 11.69 -7.67
N ARG A 407 20.17 12.28 -6.53
CA ARG A 407 21.52 12.24 -5.98
C ARG A 407 21.62 11.40 -4.71
N LEU A 408 20.48 10.97 -4.15
CA LEU A 408 20.37 10.27 -2.87
C LEU A 408 20.12 8.77 -3.08
#